data_AF-A0A924CB25-F1
#
_entry.id   AF-A0A924CB25-F1
#
_cell.length_a   1.000
_cell.length_b   1.000
_cell.length_c   1.000
_cell.angle_alpha   90.00
_cell.angle_beta   90.00
_cell.angle_gamma   90.00
#
_symmetry.space_group_name_H-M   'P 1'
#
loop_
_entity.id
_entity.type
_entity.pdbx_description
1 polymer ?
#
loop_
_entity_poly.entity_id
_entity_poly.type
_entity_poly.pdbx_seq_one_letter_code
_entity_poly.pdbx_strand_id
1 'polypeptide(L)' 'ARGDAPPLLLLTGDADDTVEPRNSRALGARVAGMGGRARVVDYAGVGHIGILLALSKPFRSKAPVIADITQFLQGVFAR' A
#
# COMPACT_ATOMS: atom_id res chain seq x y z
N ALA A 1 -12.40 -4.06 9.54
CA ALA A 1 -11.19 -3.46 10.13
C ALA A 1 -11.09 -3.90 11.58
N ARG A 2 -9.89 -4.09 12.11
CA ARG A 2 -9.65 -4.43 13.52
C ARG A 2 -8.48 -3.60 14.06
N GLY A 3 -8.54 -3.18 15.32
CA GLY A 3 -7.47 -2.41 15.97
C GLY A 3 -6.25 -3.26 16.33
N ASP A 4 -6.45 -4.55 16.57
CA ASP A 4 -5.42 -5.55 16.88
C ASP A 4 -4.82 -6.21 15.61
N ALA A 5 -5.13 -5.70 14.42
CA ALA A 5 -4.47 -6.15 13.20
C ALA A 5 -2.95 -5.89 13.30
N PRO A 6 -2.11 -6.76 12.72
CA PRO A 6 -0.70 -6.43 12.56
C PRO A 6 -0.57 -5.14 11.76
N PRO A 7 0.58 -4.44 11.83
CA PRO A 7 0.81 -3.25 11.00
C PRO A 7 0.50 -3.55 9.54
N LEU A 8 -0.26 -2.68 8.90
CA LEU A 8 -0.65 -2.84 7.51
C LEU A 8 0.08 -1.82 6.63
N LEU A 9 0.54 -2.29 5.48
CA LEU A 9 0.91 -1.45 4.35
C LEU A 9 -0.13 -1.67 3.24
N LEU A 10 -0.82 -0.60 2.85
CA LEU A 10 -1.87 -0.61 1.83
C LEU A 10 -1.38 0.22 0.64
N LEU A 11 -0.92 -0.45 -0.41
CA LEU A 11 -0.41 0.17 -1.62
C LEU A 11 -1.46 0.08 -2.73
N THR A 12 -1.77 1.19 -3.39
CA THR A 12 -2.72 1.24 -4.51
C THR A 12 -2.28 2.29 -5.52
N GLY A 13 -2.75 2.19 -6.76
CA GLY A 13 -2.52 3.20 -7.78
C GLY A 13 -3.77 4.06 -7.97
N ASP A 14 -3.62 5.37 -8.10
CA ASP A 14 -4.77 6.29 -8.15
C ASP A 14 -5.60 6.22 -9.46
N ALA A 15 -5.06 5.53 -10.47
CA ALA A 15 -5.72 5.23 -11.74
C ALA A 15 -6.24 3.78 -11.82
N ASP A 16 -6.29 3.05 -10.69
CA ASP A 16 -6.93 1.73 -10.61
C ASP A 16 -8.47 1.87 -10.62
N ASP A 17 -9.09 1.39 -11.70
CA ASP A 17 -10.53 1.33 -11.92
C ASP A 17 -11.14 -0.07 -11.66
N THR A 18 -10.29 -1.07 -11.43
CA THR A 18 -10.71 -2.45 -11.15
C THR A 18 -10.92 -2.65 -9.65
N VAL A 19 -10.00 -2.11 -8.84
CA VAL A 19 -10.09 -2.06 -7.38
C VAL A 19 -9.75 -0.64 -6.92
N GLU A 20 -10.79 0.18 -6.80
CA GLU A 20 -10.62 1.62 -6.58
C GLU A 20 -9.81 1.95 -5.30
N PRO A 21 -8.96 3.01 -5.34
CA PRO A 21 -8.14 3.46 -4.20
C PRO A 21 -8.92 3.71 -2.91
N ARG A 22 -10.21 4.05 -3.03
CA ARG A 22 -11.10 4.29 -1.88
C ARG A 22 -11.14 3.09 -0.94
N ASN A 23 -10.95 1.87 -1.44
CA ASN A 23 -10.96 0.66 -0.62
C ASN A 23 -9.78 0.65 0.38
N SER A 24 -8.56 0.91 -0.11
CA SER A 24 -7.36 1.03 0.72
C SER A 24 -7.44 2.19 1.70
N ARG A 25 -7.90 3.36 1.24
CA ARG A 25 -8.09 4.56 2.08
C ARG A 25 -9.10 4.29 3.20
N ALA A 26 -10.25 3.70 2.88
CA ALA A 26 -11.30 3.39 3.85
C ALA A 26 -10.84 2.34 4.89
N LEU A 27 -10.13 1.30 4.46
CA LEU A 27 -9.58 0.30 5.37
C LEU A 27 -8.53 0.93 6.30
N GLY A 28 -7.60 1.71 5.76
CA GLY A 28 -6.57 2.39 6.53
C GLY A 28 -7.15 3.33 7.59
N ALA A 29 -8.11 4.18 7.20
CA ALA A 29 -8.81 5.08 8.11
C ALA A 29 -9.54 4.34 9.23
N ARG A 30 -10.24 3.24 8.91
CA ARG A 30 -10.95 2.42 9.91
C ARG A 30 -9.99 1.70 10.86
N VAL A 31 -8.86 1.18 10.37
CA VAL A 31 -7.84 0.55 11.23
C VAL A 31 -7.23 1.57 12.19
N ALA A 32 -6.85 2.75 11.68
CA ALA A 32 -6.32 3.84 12.48
C ALA A 32 -7.33 4.33 13.54
N GLY A 33 -8.60 4.50 13.17
CA GLY A 33 -9.68 4.89 14.09
C GLY A 33 -9.95 3.88 15.21
N MET A 34 -9.51 2.62 15.05
CA MET A 34 -9.59 1.57 16.08
C MET A 34 -8.28 1.41 16.87
N GLY A 35 -7.32 2.33 16.73
CA GLY A 35 -6.01 2.29 17.40
C GLY A 35 -4.98 1.37 16.73
N GLY A 36 -5.31 0.78 15.58
CA GLY A 36 -4.38 -0.04 14.80
C GLY A 36 -3.40 0.79 13.97
N ARG A 37 -2.39 0.14 13.39
CA ARG A 37 -1.37 0.78 12.55
C ARG A 37 -1.57 0.44 11.08
N ALA A 38 -1.85 1.43 10.24
CA ALA A 38 -1.91 1.28 8.79
C ALA A 38 -1.23 2.46 8.09
N ARG A 39 -0.41 2.18 7.08
CA ARG A 39 0.13 3.16 6.13
C ARG A 39 -0.53 2.94 4.78
N VAL A 40 -1.14 3.99 4.23
CA VAL A 40 -1.72 3.98 2.87
C VAL A 40 -0.79 4.77 1.95
N VAL A 41 -0.50 4.23 0.77
CA VAL A 41 0.28 4.90 -0.28
C VAL A 41 -0.48 4.80 -1.59
N ASP A 42 -0.71 5.95 -2.21
CA ASP A 42 -1.34 6.07 -3.52
C ASP A 42 -0.27 6.44 -4.56
N TYR A 43 -0.09 5.60 -5.58
CA TYR A 43 0.84 5.88 -6.67
C TYR A 43 0.13 6.58 -7.83
N ALA A 44 0.62 7.77 -8.19
CA ALA A 44 0.06 8.57 -9.27
C ALA A 44 0.18 7.90 -10.64
N GLY A 45 -0.91 7.86 -11.40
CA GLY A 45 -0.99 7.32 -12.76
C GLY A 45 -0.84 5.80 -12.86
N VAL A 46 -0.86 5.08 -11.73
CA VAL A 46 -0.71 3.62 -11.72
C VAL A 46 -2.10 2.97 -11.76
N GLY A 47 -2.34 2.17 -12.79
CA GLY A 47 -3.55 1.33 -12.89
C GLY A 47 -3.38 -0.03 -12.22
N HIS A 48 -4.44 -0.84 -12.24
CA HIS A 48 -4.55 -2.12 -11.52
C HIS A 48 -3.34 -3.04 -11.69
N ILE A 49 -2.98 -3.37 -12.93
CA ILE A 49 -1.88 -4.30 -13.22
C ILE A 49 -0.53 -3.58 -13.05
N GLY A 50 -0.49 -2.25 -13.14
CA GLY A 50 0.72 -1.44 -13.09
C GLY A 50 1.48 -1.59 -11.77
N ILE A 51 0.77 -1.71 -10.65
CA ILE A 51 1.37 -1.91 -9.33
C ILE A 51 2.08 -3.28 -9.22
N LEU A 52 1.52 -4.32 -9.84
CA LEU A 52 2.14 -5.65 -9.88
C LEU A 52 3.34 -5.67 -10.83
N LEU A 53 3.25 -5.02 -11.99
CA LEU A 53 4.37 -4.90 -12.92
C LEU A 53 5.57 -4.21 -12.27
N ALA A 54 5.34 -3.22 -11.40
CA ALA A 54 6.39 -2.52 -10.67
C ALA A 54 7.24 -3.42 -9.73
N LEU A 55 6.79 -4.64 -9.43
CA LEU A 55 7.61 -5.63 -8.71
C LEU A 55 8.71 -6.24 -9.61
N SER A 56 8.45 -6.35 -10.91
CA SER A 56 9.38 -6.92 -11.89
C SER A 56 10.53 -5.96 -12.21
N LYS A 57 11.73 -6.49 -12.51
CA LYS A 57 12.88 -5.67 -12.94
C LYS A 57 12.59 -4.73 -14.12
N PRO A 58 12.00 -5.17 -15.26
CA PRO A 58 11.85 -4.30 -16.43
C PRO A 58 10.88 -3.14 -16.22
N PHE A 59 9.91 -3.25 -15.31
CA PHE A 59 8.87 -2.25 -15.10
C PHE A 59 8.92 -1.56 -13.73
N ARG A 60 9.99 -1.77 -12.96
CA ARG A 60 10.14 -1.24 -11.60
C ARG A 60 10.06 0.28 -11.49
N SER A 61 10.39 1.00 -12.56
CA SER A 61 10.31 2.46 -12.60
C SER A 61 8.88 3.01 -12.59
N LYS A 62 7.86 2.17 -12.79
CA LYS A 62 6.45 2.59 -12.76
C LYS A 62 6.01 3.12 -11.39
N ALA A 63 6.52 2.52 -10.31
CA ALA A 63 6.25 2.95 -8.94
C ALA A 63 7.30 2.34 -7.99
N PRO A 64 7.64 3.01 -6.87
CA PRO A 64 8.65 2.55 -5.92
C PRO A 64 8.18 1.40 -5.01
N VAL A 65 7.34 0.49 -5.51
CA VAL A 65 6.66 -0.58 -4.72
C VAL A 65 7.61 -1.39 -3.86
N ILE A 66 8.74 -1.85 -4.42
CA ILE A 66 9.73 -2.63 -3.68
C ILE A 66 10.42 -1.81 -2.58
N ALA A 67 10.66 -0.52 -2.82
CA ALA A 67 11.28 0.37 -1.85
C ALA A 67 10.34 0.62 -0.66
N ASP A 68 9.06 0.89 -0.94
CA ASP A 68 8.05 1.11 0.10
C ASP A 68 7.78 -0.15 0.93
N ILE A 69 7.73 -1.33 0.30
CA ILE A 69 7.65 -2.61 1.02
C ILE A 69 8.86 -2.80 1.92
N THR A 70 10.08 -2.60 1.39
CA THR A 70 11.31 -2.77 2.16
C THR A 70 11.36 -1.83 3.35
N GLN A 71 11.07 -0.54 3.13
CA GLN A 71 11.04 0.47 4.18
C GLN A 71 10.03 0.12 5.28
N PHE A 72 8.84 -0.35 4.88
CA PHE A 72 7.82 -0.78 5.83
C PHE A 72 8.28 -1.97 6.67
N LEU A 73 8.81 -3.02 6.04
CA LEU A 73 9.26 -4.22 6.74
C LEU A 73 10.43 -3.89 7.69
N GLN A 74 11.39 -3.08 7.25
CA GLN A 74 12.46 -2.58 8.11
C GLN A 74 11.90 -1.82 9.33
N GLY A 75 10.94 -0.92 9.13
CA GLY A 75 10.32 -0.19 10.24
C GLY A 75 9.48 -1.05 11.20
N VAL A 76 8.93 -2.17 10.72
CA VAL A 76 8.17 -3.11 11.56
C VAL A 76 9.10 -4.01 12.37
N PHE A 77 10.21 -4.48 11.79
CA PHE A 77 11.12 -5.45 12.41
C PHE A 77 12.35 -4.84 13.10
N ALA A 78 12.66 -3.56 12.89
CA ALA A 78 13.75 -2.88 13.60
C ALA A 78 13.40 -2.53 15.07
N ARG A 79 12.49 -3.29 15.69
CA ARG A 79 12.08 -3.16 17.09
C ARG A 79 12.67 -4.28 17.93
#